data_AF-A0A5E4XR33-F1
#
_entry.id   AF-A0A5E4XR33-F1
#
_cell.length_a   1.000
_cell.length_b   1.000
_cell.length_c   1.000
_cell.angle_alpha   90.00
_cell.angle_beta   90.00
_cell.angle_gamma   90.00
#
_symmetry.space_group_name_H-M   'P 1'
#
loop_
_entity.id
_entity.type
_entity.pdbx_description
1 polymer ?
#
loop_
_entity_poly.entity_id
_entity_poly.type
_entity_poly.pdbx_seq_one_letter_code
_entity_poly.pdbx_strand_id
1 'polypeptide(L)'
;MIDASITGLRSPSDRAVARGWPREKQVAEFICRPKALAAFGGKLKGVDRVFLGTDDPNNLSLIRSDKLIGTGQARYDGGWRTFSFECLMDPKTAKVTKFLISMQAVPPV
;
A
#
# COMPACT_ATOMS: atom_id res chain seq x y z
N MET A 1 -4.30 -14.49 8.33
CA MET A 1 -5.10 -13.45 7.63
C MET A 1 -4.64 -13.24 6.20
N ILE A 2 -3.38 -12.88 5.96
CA ILE A 2 -2.83 -12.76 4.59
C ILE A 2 -3.03 -14.06 3.77
N ASP A 3 -2.83 -15.25 4.35
CA ASP A 3 -3.06 -16.51 3.62
C ASP A 3 -4.51 -16.71 3.17
N ALA A 4 -5.48 -16.22 3.96
CA ALA A 4 -6.89 -16.26 3.59
C ALA A 4 -7.17 -15.27 2.45
N SER A 5 -6.58 -14.07 2.48
CA SER A 5 -6.67 -13.10 1.40
C SER A 5 -6.06 -13.63 0.10
N ILE A 6 -4.89 -14.28 0.17
CA ILE A 6 -4.26 -14.95 -0.96
C ILE A 6 -5.16 -16.08 -1.47
N THR A 7 -5.70 -16.92 -0.58
CA THR A 7 -6.61 -18.02 -0.97
C THR A 7 -7.85 -17.52 -1.71
N GLY A 8 -8.34 -16.33 -1.36
CA GLY A 8 -9.46 -15.67 -2.04
C GLY A 8 -9.14 -15.09 -3.43
N LEU A 9 -7.88 -15.07 -3.88
CA LEU A 9 -7.55 -14.63 -5.24
C LEU A 9 -8.09 -15.63 -6.27
N ARG A 10 -8.65 -15.10 -7.36
CA ARG A 10 -9.39 -15.87 -8.37
C ARG A 10 -8.51 -16.90 -9.09
N SER A 11 -7.32 -16.51 -9.53
CA SER A 11 -6.43 -17.37 -10.31
C SER A 11 -5.41 -18.12 -9.43
N PRO A 12 -5.14 -19.41 -9.68
CA PRO A 12 -4.01 -20.12 -9.07
C PRO A 12 -2.67 -19.42 -9.30
N SER A 13 -2.47 -18.82 -10.47
CA SER A 13 -1.24 -18.10 -10.81
C SER A 13 -1.07 -16.86 -9.93
N ASP A 14 -2.14 -16.08 -9.71
CA ASP A 14 -2.11 -14.91 -8.82
C ASP A 14 -1.78 -15.32 -7.39
N ARG A 15 -2.30 -16.47 -6.93
CA ARG A 15 -1.97 -17.04 -5.62
C ARG A 15 -0.51 -17.40 -5.50
N ALA A 16 0.06 -18.04 -6.52
CA ALA A 16 1.47 -18.40 -6.53
C ALA A 16 2.37 -17.16 -6.49
N VAL A 17 2.04 -16.14 -7.29
CA VAL A 17 2.75 -14.85 -7.31
C VAL A 17 2.67 -14.18 -5.94
N ALA A 18 1.47 -14.06 -5.35
CA ALA A 18 1.28 -13.41 -4.06
C ALA A 18 1.98 -14.14 -2.90
N ARG A 19 2.07 -15.47 -2.95
CA ARG A 19 2.84 -16.27 -1.99
C ARG A 19 4.34 -16.05 -2.10
N GLY A 20 4.84 -15.78 -3.31
CA GLY A 20 6.25 -15.50 -3.56
C GLY A 20 6.68 -14.07 -3.19
N TRP A 21 5.74 -13.18 -2.87
CA TRP A 21 6.08 -11.81 -2.47
C TRP A 21 6.77 -11.72 -1.11
N PRO A 22 7.68 -10.75 -0.93
CA PRO A 22 8.18 -10.37 0.39
C PRO A 22 7.03 -10.02 1.33
N ARG A 23 7.28 -10.19 2.64
CA ARG A 23 6.22 -10.02 3.65
C ARG A 23 5.67 -8.60 3.65
N GLU A 24 6.53 -7.63 3.46
CA GLU A 24 6.25 -6.20 3.33
C GLU A 24 5.23 -5.95 2.22
N LYS A 25 5.42 -6.60 1.06
CA LYS A 25 4.53 -6.46 -0.10
C LYS A 25 3.18 -7.12 0.12
N GLN A 26 3.15 -8.29 0.77
CA GLN A 26 1.88 -8.92 1.17
C GLN A 26 1.10 -8.04 2.14
N VAL A 27 1.77 -7.45 3.14
CA VAL A 27 1.14 -6.52 4.09
C VAL A 27 0.63 -5.26 3.37
N ALA A 28 1.44 -4.71 2.47
CA ALA A 28 1.05 -3.57 1.66
C ALA A 28 -0.25 -3.85 0.89
N GLU A 29 -0.32 -4.97 0.18
CA GLU A 29 -1.43 -5.29 -0.72
C GLU A 29 -2.71 -5.70 0.03
N PHE A 30 -2.58 -6.58 1.03
CA PHE A 30 -3.76 -7.20 1.65
C PHE A 30 -4.25 -6.50 2.91
N ILE A 31 -3.40 -5.72 3.59
CA ILE A 31 -3.76 -5.04 4.84
C ILE A 31 -3.87 -3.53 4.62
N CYS A 32 -2.83 -2.92 4.06
CA CYS A 32 -2.69 -1.47 4.01
C CYS A 32 -3.45 -0.82 2.84
N ARG A 33 -3.36 -1.40 1.64
CA ARG A 33 -3.98 -0.85 0.40
C ARG A 33 -5.49 -0.61 0.51
N PRO A 34 -6.30 -1.46 1.16
CA PRO A 34 -7.74 -1.20 1.35
C PRO A 34 -8.06 0.09 2.11
N LYS A 35 -7.12 0.65 2.88
CA LYS A 35 -7.28 1.92 3.60
C LYS A 35 -6.60 3.11 2.93
N ALA A 36 -5.77 2.85 1.92
CA ALA A 36 -4.94 3.89 1.29
C ALA A 36 -5.79 4.94 0.55
N LEU A 37 -6.83 4.53 -0.16
CA LEU A 37 -7.68 5.45 -0.94
C LEU A 37 -8.35 6.50 -0.04
N ALA A 38 -8.87 6.08 1.12
CA ALA A 38 -9.52 6.99 2.08
C ALA A 38 -8.55 8.06 2.63
N ALA A 39 -7.24 7.77 2.67
CA ALA A 39 -6.24 8.71 3.16
C ALA A 39 -6.00 9.91 2.21
N PHE A 40 -6.47 9.83 0.96
CA PHE A 40 -6.42 10.93 -0.01
C PHE A 40 -7.60 11.90 0.10
N GLY A 41 -8.61 11.61 0.93
CA GLY A 41 -9.77 12.47 1.13
C GLY A 41 -9.36 13.92 1.44
N GLY A 42 -9.68 14.83 0.52
CA GLY A 42 -9.37 16.26 0.63
C GLY A 42 -7.92 16.67 0.32
N LYS A 43 -6.98 15.72 0.10
CA LYS A 43 -5.56 16.00 -0.20
C LYS A 43 -5.24 15.99 -1.69
N LEU A 44 -5.90 15.12 -2.45
CA LEU A 44 -5.72 15.01 -3.90
C LEU A 44 -7.08 14.67 -4.51
N LYS A 45 -7.59 15.55 -5.37
CA LYS A 45 -8.90 15.39 -6.00
C LYS A 45 -8.81 14.35 -7.12
N GLY A 46 -9.86 13.54 -7.28
CA GLY A 46 -9.97 12.58 -8.38
C GLY A 46 -9.16 11.31 -8.19
N VAL A 47 -8.67 11.01 -6.98
CA VAL A 47 -7.94 9.75 -6.75
C VAL A 47 -8.89 8.57 -6.84
N ASP A 48 -8.59 7.64 -7.74
CA ASP A 48 -9.42 6.44 -7.96
C ASP A 48 -8.63 5.12 -7.91
N ARG A 49 -7.29 5.19 -7.98
CA ARG A 49 -6.41 4.02 -7.89
C ARG A 49 -5.19 4.35 -7.06
N VAL A 50 -4.81 3.41 -6.21
CA VAL A 50 -3.61 3.50 -5.37
C VAL A 50 -2.85 2.18 -5.42
N PHE A 51 -1.55 2.28 -5.64
CA PHE A 51 -0.58 1.20 -5.53
C PHE A 51 0.39 1.49 -4.39
N LEU A 52 0.63 0.48 -3.54
CA LEU A 52 1.62 0.53 -2.46
C LEU A 52 2.85 -0.28 -2.89
N GLY A 53 3.99 0.39 -2.92
CA GLY A 53 5.18 -0.06 -3.62
C GLY A 53 5.21 0.40 -5.09
N THR A 54 6.43 0.41 -5.62
CA THR A 54 6.85 0.61 -7.00
C THR A 54 7.61 -0.63 -7.47
N ASP A 55 8.17 -0.61 -8.68
CA ASP A 55 8.99 -1.71 -9.22
C ASP A 55 10.31 -1.92 -8.48
N ASP A 56 10.69 -0.99 -7.60
CA ASP A 56 11.85 -1.14 -6.71
C ASP A 56 11.50 -2.09 -5.54
N PRO A 57 12.19 -3.23 -5.36
CA PRO A 57 11.89 -4.15 -4.27
C PRO A 57 12.18 -3.57 -2.87
N ASN A 58 12.93 -2.47 -2.75
CA ASN A 58 13.38 -1.91 -1.47
C ASN A 58 12.55 -0.71 -1.00
N ASN A 59 11.47 -0.36 -1.68
CA ASN A 59 10.64 0.80 -1.34
C ASN A 59 9.60 0.55 -0.23
N LEU A 60 9.49 -0.69 0.25
CA LEU A 60 8.63 -1.08 1.36
C LEU A 60 9.51 -1.57 2.51
N SER A 61 9.24 -1.09 3.71
CA SER A 61 9.94 -1.55 4.91
C SER A 61 8.94 -1.81 6.01
N LEU A 62 8.82 -3.08 6.40
CA LEU A 62 8.06 -3.49 7.57
C LEU A 62 8.98 -3.35 8.79
N ILE A 63 8.98 -2.16 9.40
CA ILE A 63 9.85 -1.84 10.54
C ILE A 63 9.58 -2.79 11.71
N ARG A 64 8.30 -3.12 11.91
CA ARG A 64 7.78 -4.04 12.92
C ARG A 64 6.42 -4.56 12.48
N SER A 65 5.86 -5.54 13.20
CA SER A 65 4.52 -6.08 12.94
C SER A 65 3.38 -5.06 13.05
N ASP A 66 3.63 -3.87 13.59
CA ASP A 66 2.67 -2.77 13.76
C ASP A 66 2.87 -1.61 12.77
N LYS A 67 3.93 -1.59 11.96
CA LYS A 67 4.27 -0.45 11.10
C LYS A 67 4.92 -0.84 9.78
N LEU A 68 4.23 -0.54 8.69
CA LEU A 68 4.76 -0.58 7.32
C LEU A 68 4.96 0.85 6.82
N ILE A 69 6.15 1.15 6.28
CA ILE A 69 6.44 2.40 5.59
C ILE A 69 6.81 2.11 4.14
N GLY A 70 6.65 3.12 3.28
CA GLY A 70 7.17 3.04 1.93
C GLY A 70 6.70 4.13 1.01
N THR A 71 6.93 3.93 -0.29
CA THR A 71 6.40 4.79 -1.35
C THR A 71 5.34 4.07 -2.17
N GLY A 72 4.46 4.84 -2.79
CA GLY A 72 3.39 4.35 -3.64
C GLY A 72 3.04 5.35 -4.72
N GLN A 73 2.11 4.95 -5.59
CA GLN A 73 1.60 5.78 -6.67
C GLN A 73 0.07 5.87 -6.61
N ALA A 74 -0.45 7.08 -6.70
CA ALA A 74 -1.88 7.35 -6.75
C ALA A 74 -2.22 7.94 -8.12
N ARG A 75 -3.23 7.39 -8.77
CA ARG A 75 -3.79 7.96 -10.00
C ARG A 75 -4.86 8.97 -9.63
N TYR A 76 -4.76 10.17 -10.18
CA TYR A 76 -5.69 11.27 -10.03
C TYR A 76 -5.98 11.91 -11.40
N ASP A 77 -6.81 12.95 -11.44
CA ASP A 77 -7.23 13.61 -12.69
C ASP A 77 -6.04 14.10 -13.55
N GLY A 78 -4.92 14.47 -12.91
CA GLY A 78 -3.69 14.92 -13.57
C GLY A 78 -2.64 13.83 -13.82
N GLY A 79 -3.03 12.55 -13.75
CA GLY A 79 -2.14 11.41 -14.04
C GLY A 79 -1.70 10.65 -12.78
N TRP A 80 -0.43 10.26 -12.71
CA TRP A 80 0.11 9.52 -11.58
C TRP A 80 0.93 10.44 -10.67
N ARG A 81 0.75 10.28 -9.35
CA ARG A 81 1.53 11.00 -8.35
C ARG A 81 2.15 10.04 -7.36
N THR A 82 3.46 10.16 -7.18
CA THR A 82 4.20 9.44 -6.15
C THR A 82 3.94 10.06 -4.78
N PHE A 83 3.81 9.22 -3.76
CA PHE A 83 3.66 9.63 -2.36
C PHE A 83 4.41 8.66 -1.45
N SER A 84 4.79 9.14 -0.27
CA SER A 84 5.26 8.33 0.84
C SER A 84 4.10 8.03 1.79
N PHE A 85 4.13 6.88 2.44
CA PHE A 85 3.09 6.50 3.39
C PHE A 85 3.63 5.81 4.63
N GLU A 86 2.81 5.87 5.68
CA GLU A 86 2.95 5.06 6.89
C GLU A 86 1.62 4.37 7.18
N CYS A 87 1.66 3.05 7.28
CA CYS A 87 0.53 2.22 7.63
C CYS A 87 0.76 1.62 9.02
N LEU A 88 0.01 2.14 10.00
CA LEU A 88 0.01 1.63 11.37
C LEU A 88 -1.08 0.58 11.51
N MET A 89 -0.73 -0.54 12.15
CA MET A 89 -1.57 -1.72 12.26
C MET A 89 -1.57 -2.25 13.69
N ASP A 90 -2.66 -2.88 14.08
CA ASP A 90 -2.68 -3.72 15.27
C ASP A 90 -1.93 -5.04 14.96
N PRO A 91 -0.86 -5.38 15.70
CA PRO A 91 -0.05 -6.56 15.40
C PRO A 91 -0.78 -7.89 15.69
N LYS A 92 -1.84 -7.89 16.50
CA LYS A 92 -2.64 -9.07 16.82
C LYS A 92 -3.76 -9.28 15.81
N THR A 93 -4.44 -8.20 15.42
CA THR A 93 -5.63 -8.29 14.56
C THR A 93 -5.36 -7.94 13.09
N ALA A 94 -4.14 -7.53 12.74
CA ALA A 94 -3.78 -7.06 11.40
C ALA A 94 -4.74 -6.00 10.83
N LYS A 95 -5.38 -5.21 11.72
CA LYS A 95 -6.27 -4.12 11.31
C LYS A 95 -5.47 -2.84 11.24
N VAL A 96 -5.61 -2.11 10.14
CA VAL A 96 -5.02 -0.77 10.00
C VAL A 96 -5.70 0.17 10.99
N THR A 97 -4.93 0.71 11.92
CA THR A 97 -5.37 1.71 12.90
C THR A 97 -5.23 3.12 12.34
N LYS A 98 -4.22 3.36 11.51
CA LYS A 98 -3.98 4.65 10.88
C LYS A 98 -3.23 4.49 9.56
N PHE A 99 -3.62 5.27 8.56
CA PHE A 99 -2.90 5.37 7.29
C PHE A 99 -2.56 6.84 7.04
N LEU A 100 -1.28 7.15 6.96
CA LEU A 100 -0.75 8.50 6.73
C LEU A 100 -0.12 8.55 5.36
N ILE A 101 -0.35 9.66 4.65
CA ILE A 101 0.31 9.96 3.39
C ILE A 101 1.02 11.30 3.47
N SER A 102 2.19 11.36 2.85
CA SER A 102 2.95 12.56 2.57
C SER A 102 3.20 12.62 1.07
N MET A 103 2.71 13.66 0.39
CA MET A 103 3.01 13.86 -1.02
C MET A 103 4.42 14.44 -1.11
N GLN A 104 5.29 13.80 -1.89
CA GLN A 104 6.55 14.45 -2.24
C GLN A 104 6.22 15.72 -3.03
N ALA A 105 6.84 16.84 -2.65
CA ALA A 105 6.78 18.04 -3.47
C ALA A 105 7.41 17.67 -4.81
N VAL A 106 6.67 17.85 -5.91
CA VAL A 106 7.28 17.77 -7.23
C VAL A 106 8.25 18.96 -7.28
N PRO A 107 9.57 18.75 -7.46
CA PRO A 107 10.48 19.86 -7.64
C PRO A 107 9.98 20.66 -8.85
N PRO A 108 9.89 22.01 -8.79
CA PRO A 108 9.60 22.79 -9.97
C PRO A 108 10.71 22.54 -10.99
N VAL A 109 10.32 22.24 -12.23
CA VAL A 109 11.22 22.09 -13.38
C VAL A 109 11.83 23.44 -13.71
#